data_AF-A0A937AK82-F1
#
_entry.id   AF-A0A937AK82-F1
#
_cell.length_a   1.000
_cell.length_b   1.000
_cell.length_c   1.000
_cell.angle_alpha   90.00
_cell.angle_beta   90.00
_cell.angle_gamma   90.00
#
_symmetry.space_group_name_H-M   'P 1'
#
loop_
_entity.id
_entity.type
_entity.pdbx_description
1 polymer ?
#
loop_
_entity_poly.entity_id
_entity_poly.type
_entity_poly.pdbx_seq_one_letter_code
_entity_poly.pdbx_strand_id
1 'polypeptide(L)'
;MMKGSGLFFLAITIFLVACDSGKSQNEKELNNELWSYEEAIQDNGEKIEVAPYNESIQKAMSVRLPWAYSPLSIALRVAGQQMIAPNVNMVAKSLSGNELITDAAVIIEKLNLPDDSLDDEYYWIRLKLGGTVWQVAEIKHAWKCKDGRGHQNLSAEKCK
;
A
#
# COMPACT_ATOMS: atom_id res chain seq x y z
N MET A 1 59.92 19.34 32.71
CA MET A 1 59.79 17.86 32.76
C MET A 1 58.41 17.50 32.22
N MET A 2 58.33 17.11 30.94
CA MET A 2 58.04 15.72 30.48
C MET A 2 56.61 15.29 30.86
N LYS A 3 55.64 15.23 29.94
CA LYS A 3 55.42 14.34 28.76
C LYS A 3 54.26 13.41 29.10
N GLY A 4 53.26 13.29 28.22
CA GLY A 4 52.23 12.26 28.37
C GLY A 4 51.07 12.35 27.39
N SER A 5 51.33 12.44 26.08
CA SER A 5 50.32 12.23 25.05
C SER A 5 49.99 10.73 24.94
N GLY A 6 48.76 10.35 25.26
CA GLY A 6 48.22 9.02 25.02
C GLY A 6 47.35 9.01 23.78
N LEU A 7 47.91 8.59 22.64
CA LEU A 7 47.16 8.19 21.45
C LEU A 7 46.75 6.72 21.65
N PHE A 8 45.45 6.43 21.73
CA PHE A 8 44.95 5.05 21.59
C PHE A 8 44.06 4.98 20.36
N PHE A 9 44.55 4.23 19.37
CA PHE A 9 43.88 3.93 18.11
C PHE A 9 42.60 3.14 18.37
N LEU A 10 41.45 3.70 17.98
CA LEU A 10 40.19 2.96 17.91
C LEU A 10 40.15 2.23 16.57
N ALA A 11 40.32 0.92 16.57
CA ALA A 11 40.17 0.08 15.40
C ALA A 11 38.68 -0.01 15.01
N ILE A 12 38.30 0.65 13.92
CA ILE A 12 36.97 0.56 13.33
C ILE A 12 36.94 -0.71 12.46
N THR A 13 36.34 -1.77 12.97
CA THR A 13 35.98 -2.97 12.20
C THR A 13 34.83 -2.61 11.26
N ILE A 14 35.16 -2.43 9.98
CA ILE A 14 34.18 -2.28 8.90
C ILE A 14 33.55 -3.65 8.67
N PHE A 15 32.34 -3.85 9.20
CA PHE A 15 31.47 -4.94 8.78
C PHE A 15 30.99 -4.65 7.36
N LEU A 16 31.54 -5.36 6.38
CA LEU A 16 30.98 -5.46 5.03
C LEU A 16 29.67 -6.24 5.14
N VAL A 17 28.56 -5.52 5.22
CA VAL A 17 27.22 -6.09 5.06
C VAL A 17 27.10 -6.53 3.60
N ALA A 18 27.16 -7.84 3.37
CA ALA A 18 26.79 -8.43 2.09
C ALA A 18 25.30 -8.17 1.85
N CYS A 19 24.99 -7.29 0.90
CA CYS A 19 23.62 -7.08 0.43
C CYS A 19 23.15 -8.32 -0.35
N ASP A 20 22.33 -9.12 0.34
CA ASP A 20 21.55 -10.23 -0.19
C ASP A 20 20.73 -9.80 -1.43
N SER A 21 21.09 -10.35 -2.59
CA SER A 21 20.57 -9.96 -3.91
C SER A 21 19.27 -10.72 -4.29
N GLY A 22 18.82 -11.65 -3.46
CA GLY A 22 17.67 -12.53 -3.76
C GLY A 22 16.30 -11.86 -3.66
N LYS A 23 16.18 -10.72 -2.96
CA LYS A 23 14.88 -10.04 -2.75
C LYS A 23 14.35 -9.31 -3.99
N SER A 24 15.22 -8.90 -4.90
CA SER A 24 14.84 -7.99 -5.99
C SER A 24 13.99 -8.63 -7.10
N GLN A 25 14.11 -9.94 -7.34
CA GLN A 25 13.33 -10.59 -8.41
C GLN A 25 11.88 -10.87 -7.99
N ASN A 26 11.68 -11.38 -6.76
CA ASN A 26 10.36 -11.69 -6.22
C ASN A 26 9.48 -10.42 -6.08
N GLU A 27 10.07 -9.29 -5.68
CA GLU A 27 9.36 -8.01 -5.60
C GLU A 27 8.89 -7.48 -6.97
N LYS A 28 9.69 -7.67 -8.03
CA LYS A 28 9.29 -7.27 -9.40
C LYS A 28 8.16 -8.14 -9.95
N GLU A 29 8.17 -9.43 -9.63
CA GLU A 29 7.14 -10.38 -10.06
C GLU A 29 5.81 -10.07 -9.36
N LEU A 30 5.81 -9.91 -8.03
CA LEU A 30 4.63 -9.50 -7.26
C LEU A 30 4.07 -8.15 -7.73
N ASN A 31 4.95 -7.17 -8.01
CA ASN A 31 4.54 -5.89 -8.56
C ASN A 31 3.79 -6.06 -9.89
N ASN A 32 4.29 -6.91 -10.78
CA ASN A 32 3.67 -7.14 -12.09
C ASN A 32 2.32 -7.86 -11.96
N GLU A 33 2.21 -8.79 -11.02
CA GLU A 33 0.99 -9.56 -10.78
C GLU A 33 -0.16 -8.67 -10.27
N LEU A 34 0.06 -7.84 -9.24
CA LEU A 34 -1.03 -7.00 -8.69
C LEU A 34 -1.55 -5.96 -9.68
N TRP A 35 -0.69 -5.42 -10.53
CA TRP A 35 -1.14 -4.49 -11.57
C TRP A 35 -1.96 -5.18 -12.67
N SER A 36 -1.83 -6.51 -12.84
CA SER A 36 -2.66 -7.25 -13.79
C SER A 36 -4.15 -7.24 -13.42
N TYR A 37 -4.48 -7.06 -12.14
CA TYR A 37 -5.85 -6.97 -11.65
C TYR A 37 -6.47 -5.57 -11.74
N GLU A 38 -5.68 -4.54 -12.06
CA GLU A 38 -6.12 -3.15 -11.99
C GLU A 38 -7.41 -2.88 -12.79
N GLU A 39 -7.44 -3.29 -14.06
CA GLU A 39 -8.58 -3.09 -14.95
C GLU A 39 -9.81 -3.81 -14.41
N ALA A 40 -9.66 -5.08 -14.00
CA ALA A 40 -10.73 -5.87 -13.42
C ALA A 40 -11.32 -5.23 -12.14
N ILE A 41 -10.48 -4.68 -11.27
CA ILE A 41 -10.92 -3.98 -10.04
C ILE A 41 -11.63 -2.67 -10.41
N GLN A 42 -11.12 -1.90 -11.37
CA GLN A 42 -11.74 -0.63 -11.76
C GLN A 42 -13.11 -0.83 -12.39
N ASP A 43 -13.25 -1.84 -13.25
CA ASP A 43 -14.48 -2.10 -13.99
C ASP A 43 -15.53 -2.82 -13.15
N ASN A 44 -15.11 -3.82 -12.36
CA ASN A 44 -16.04 -4.69 -11.64
C ASN A 44 -16.12 -4.39 -10.14
N GLY A 45 -15.26 -3.53 -9.60
CA GLY A 45 -15.23 -3.20 -8.17
C GLY A 45 -16.29 -2.19 -7.75
N GLU A 46 -16.76 -2.36 -6.51
CA GLU A 46 -17.67 -1.45 -5.84
C GLU A 46 -17.00 -0.09 -5.69
N LYS A 47 -17.71 0.97 -6.09
CA LYS A 47 -17.26 2.34 -5.86
C LYS A 47 -17.58 2.74 -4.43
N ILE A 48 -16.54 3.02 -3.65
CA ILE A 48 -16.69 3.50 -2.27
C ILE A 48 -16.74 5.04 -2.24
N GLU A 49 -17.59 5.59 -1.38
CA GLU A 49 -17.69 7.03 -1.15
C GLU A 49 -16.40 7.60 -0.53
N VAL A 50 -15.83 8.64 -1.15
CA VAL A 50 -14.52 9.19 -0.75
C VAL A 50 -14.61 10.33 0.27
N ALA A 51 -15.77 10.98 0.42
CA ALA A 51 -15.94 12.17 1.25
C ALA A 51 -15.54 11.94 2.73
N PRO A 52 -15.98 10.85 3.40
CA PRO A 52 -15.59 10.61 4.79
C PRO A 52 -14.07 10.45 4.99
N TYR A 53 -13.38 9.86 4.01
CA TYR A 53 -11.94 9.70 4.06
C TYR A 53 -11.21 11.03 3.89
N ASN A 54 -11.67 11.88 2.97
CA ASN A 54 -11.10 13.20 2.76
C ASN A 54 -11.29 14.12 3.97
N GLU A 55 -12.44 14.06 4.65
CA GLU A 55 -12.66 14.76 5.92
C GLU A 55 -11.69 14.27 7.01
N SER A 56 -11.51 12.94 7.12
CA SER A 56 -10.58 12.33 8.06
C SER A 56 -9.12 12.74 7.80
N ILE A 57 -8.70 12.80 6.54
CA ILE A 57 -7.36 13.26 6.14
C ILE A 57 -7.16 14.72 6.51
N GLN A 58 -8.14 15.60 6.21
CA GLN A 58 -8.04 17.02 6.59
C GLN A 58 -7.90 17.21 8.10
N LYS A 59 -8.70 16.48 8.89
CA LYS A 59 -8.59 16.50 10.36
C LYS A 59 -7.24 15.99 10.84
N ALA A 60 -6.70 14.95 10.20
CA ALA A 60 -5.39 14.40 10.54
C ALA A 60 -4.25 15.36 10.21
N MET A 61 -4.34 16.06 9.08
CA MET A 61 -3.39 17.10 8.68
C MET A 61 -3.38 18.29 9.64
N SER A 62 -4.54 18.72 10.14
CA SER A 62 -4.62 19.87 11.07
C SER A 62 -3.93 19.60 12.41
N VAL A 63 -3.86 18.33 12.83
CA VAL A 63 -3.14 17.89 14.03
C VAL A 63 -1.82 17.18 13.71
N ARG A 64 -1.36 17.26 12.45
CA ARG A 64 -0.08 16.74 11.94
C ARG A 64 0.15 15.25 12.21
N LEU A 65 -0.86 14.41 12.01
CA LEU A 65 -0.69 12.96 12.12
C LEU A 65 0.18 12.42 10.98
N PRO A 66 1.23 11.63 11.25
CA PRO A 66 2.17 11.18 10.22
C PRO A 66 1.54 10.43 9.04
N TRP A 67 0.45 9.69 9.28
CA TRP A 67 -0.20 8.88 8.25
C TRP A 67 -0.88 9.71 7.14
N ALA A 68 -1.14 11.01 7.37
CA ALA A 68 -1.87 11.85 6.43
C ALA A 68 -1.00 12.49 5.32
N TYR A 69 0.31 12.21 5.32
CA TYR A 69 1.27 12.89 4.44
C TYR A 69 1.77 12.04 3.27
N SER A 70 1.47 10.74 3.22
CA SER A 70 1.92 9.84 2.16
C SER A 70 0.74 9.10 1.51
N PRO A 71 0.71 8.96 0.18
CA PRO A 71 -0.30 8.16 -0.52
C PRO A 71 -0.44 6.75 0.05
N LEU A 72 0.68 6.12 0.40
CA LEU A 72 0.71 4.74 0.90
C LEU A 72 0.05 4.63 2.28
N SER A 73 0.40 5.53 3.20
CA SER A 73 -0.16 5.51 4.56
C SER A 73 -1.63 5.91 4.59
N ILE A 74 -2.06 6.78 3.68
CA ILE A 74 -3.48 7.10 3.48
C ILE A 74 -4.20 5.87 2.95
N ALA A 75 -3.69 5.21 1.91
CA ALA A 75 -4.29 4.01 1.33
C ALA A 75 -4.44 2.88 2.36
N LEU A 76 -3.41 2.63 3.17
CA LEU A 76 -3.46 1.71 4.32
C LEU A 76 -4.58 2.05 5.31
N ARG A 77 -4.80 3.34 5.58
CA ARG A 77 -5.86 3.79 6.49
C ARG A 77 -7.24 3.59 5.86
N VAL A 78 -7.38 3.84 4.56
CA VAL A 78 -8.63 3.68 3.79
C VAL A 78 -9.05 2.21 3.75
N ALA A 79 -8.14 1.30 3.41
CA ALA A 79 -8.40 -0.13 3.35
C ALA A 79 -8.63 -0.79 4.73
N GLY A 80 -8.48 -0.03 5.81
CA GLY A 80 -8.63 -0.49 7.19
C GLY A 80 -7.41 -1.24 7.71
N GLN A 81 -6.94 -0.86 8.89
CA GLN A 81 -5.91 -1.59 9.64
C GLN A 81 -6.46 -2.86 10.31
N GLN A 82 -7.78 -3.00 10.35
CA GLN A 82 -8.48 -4.11 10.98
C GLN A 82 -8.97 -5.06 9.91
N MET A 83 -8.11 -5.95 9.42
CA MET A 83 -8.53 -7.22 8.87
C MET A 83 -7.47 -8.26 9.22
N ILE A 84 -7.91 -9.38 9.78
CA ILE A 84 -7.07 -10.54 10.13
C ILE A 84 -6.82 -11.30 8.82
N ALA A 85 -6.13 -10.67 7.89
CA ALA A 85 -5.64 -11.34 6.69
C ALA A 85 -4.24 -11.89 7.01
N PRO A 86 -3.97 -13.18 6.80
CA PRO A 86 -2.64 -13.76 6.99
C PRO A 86 -1.57 -13.03 6.16
N ASN A 87 -1.91 -12.61 4.94
CA ASN A 87 -1.01 -11.90 4.05
C ASN A 87 -1.68 -10.63 3.51
N VAL A 88 -0.92 -9.54 3.47
CA VAL A 88 -1.32 -8.27 2.85
C VAL A 88 -0.20 -7.84 1.92
N ASN A 89 -0.52 -7.73 0.63
CA ASN A 89 0.38 -7.21 -0.39
C ASN A 89 -0.05 -5.79 -0.77
N MET A 90 0.92 -4.94 -1.09
CA MET A 90 0.65 -3.55 -1.42
C MET A 90 1.64 -3.04 -2.45
N VAL A 91 1.10 -2.41 -3.49
CA VAL A 91 1.90 -1.78 -4.54
C VAL A 91 1.38 -0.39 -4.84
N ALA A 92 2.30 0.52 -5.11
CA ALA A 92 1.98 1.89 -5.47
C ALA A 92 2.69 2.26 -6.76
N LYS A 93 2.01 3.03 -7.61
CA LYS A 93 2.62 3.63 -8.80
C LYS A 93 2.28 5.11 -8.86
N SER A 94 3.23 5.90 -9.36
CA SER A 94 2.96 7.26 -9.78
C SER A 94 2.12 7.22 -11.05
N LEU A 95 1.02 7.96 -11.07
CA LEU A 95 0.28 8.30 -12.29
C LEU A 95 0.72 9.65 -12.86
N SER A 96 1.71 10.28 -12.21
CA SER A 96 2.26 11.56 -12.63
C SER A 96 3.24 11.33 -13.78
N GLY A 97 3.06 12.03 -14.90
CA GLY A 97 3.96 11.96 -16.05
C GLY A 97 5.25 12.79 -15.89
N ASN A 98 5.59 13.23 -14.68
CA ASN A 98 6.72 14.11 -14.38
C ASN A 98 7.42 13.69 -13.08
N GLU A 99 8.48 14.41 -12.70
CA GLU A 99 9.29 14.11 -11.51
C GLU A 99 8.56 14.35 -10.17
N LEU A 100 7.53 15.20 -10.16
CA LEU A 100 6.75 15.52 -8.97
C LEU A 100 5.52 14.63 -8.88
N ILE A 101 5.49 13.73 -7.92
CA ILE A 101 4.36 12.83 -7.71
C ILE A 101 3.16 13.63 -7.18
N THR A 102 2.19 13.91 -8.05
CA THR A 102 0.93 14.62 -7.76
C THR A 102 -0.32 13.75 -7.94
N ASP A 103 -0.17 12.59 -8.55
CA ASP A 103 -1.22 11.59 -8.78
C ASP A 103 -0.59 10.21 -8.57
N ALA A 104 -1.27 9.36 -7.80
CA ALA A 104 -0.79 8.03 -7.44
C ALA A 104 -1.96 7.04 -7.37
N ALA A 105 -1.70 5.80 -7.75
CA ALA A 105 -2.59 4.68 -7.50
C ALA A 105 -1.92 3.69 -6.56
N VAL A 106 -2.70 3.14 -5.63
CA VAL A 106 -2.27 2.09 -4.69
C VAL A 106 -3.23 0.91 -4.84
N ILE A 107 -2.68 -0.28 -5.07
CA ILE A 107 -3.42 -1.55 -4.95
C ILE A 107 -3.03 -2.21 -3.64
N ILE A 108 -4.05 -2.63 -2.89
CA ILE A 108 -3.90 -3.38 -1.65
C ILE A 108 -4.65 -4.69 -1.83
N GLU A 109 -3.94 -5.80 -1.68
CA GLU A 109 -4.49 -7.15 -1.72
C GLU A 109 -4.37 -7.77 -0.34
N LYS A 110 -5.46 -8.39 0.12
CA LYS A 110 -5.53 -9.16 1.35
C LYS A 110 -5.88 -10.60 0.97
N LEU A 111 -4.97 -11.53 1.21
CA LEU A 111 -5.11 -12.93 0.79
C LEU A 111 -5.53 -13.83 1.96
N ASN A 112 -6.11 -14.98 1.60
CA ASN A 112 -6.45 -16.07 2.53
C ASN A 112 -7.33 -15.62 3.69
N LEU A 113 -8.40 -14.90 3.37
CA LEU A 113 -9.33 -14.43 4.40
C LEU A 113 -9.91 -15.61 5.19
N PRO A 114 -10.14 -15.44 6.50
CA PRO A 114 -10.65 -16.50 7.38
C PRO A 114 -12.12 -16.85 7.14
N ASP A 115 -12.83 -16.02 6.36
CA ASP A 115 -14.19 -16.25 5.92
C ASP A 115 -14.25 -17.48 4.99
N ASP A 116 -15.28 -18.31 5.12
CA ASP A 116 -15.39 -19.58 4.37
C ASP A 116 -15.84 -19.40 2.91
N SER A 117 -16.25 -18.19 2.54
CA SER A 117 -16.79 -17.82 1.24
C SER A 117 -15.84 -16.89 0.47
N LEU A 118 -15.07 -16.07 1.17
CA LEU A 118 -14.08 -15.16 0.58
C LEU A 118 -12.67 -15.77 0.56
N ASP A 119 -11.99 -15.61 -0.57
CA ASP A 119 -10.57 -15.94 -0.68
C ASP A 119 -9.73 -14.69 -0.46
N ASP A 120 -9.97 -13.67 -1.29
CA ASP A 120 -9.16 -12.46 -1.35
C ASP A 120 -10.01 -11.18 -1.40
N GLU A 121 -9.42 -10.08 -0.95
CA GLU A 121 -9.99 -8.73 -0.99
C GLU A 121 -9.01 -7.73 -1.58
N TYR A 122 -9.49 -6.88 -2.49
CA TYR A 122 -8.69 -5.93 -3.26
C TYR A 122 -9.23 -4.52 -3.12
N TYR A 123 -8.34 -3.57 -2.88
CA TYR A 123 -8.62 -2.14 -3.00
C TYR A 123 -7.75 -1.53 -4.08
N TRP A 124 -8.35 -0.74 -4.95
CA TRP A 124 -7.63 0.21 -5.79
C TRP A 124 -8.00 1.62 -5.34
N ILE A 125 -7.00 2.39 -4.92
CA ILE A 125 -7.18 3.71 -4.32
C ILE A 125 -6.36 4.71 -5.12
N ARG A 126 -7.04 5.67 -5.74
CA ARG A 126 -6.38 6.78 -6.44
C ARG A 126 -6.32 8.00 -5.54
N LEU A 127 -5.13 8.57 -5.42
CA LEU A 127 -4.87 9.77 -4.65
C LEU A 127 -4.34 10.88 -5.55
N LYS A 128 -4.80 12.10 -5.31
CA LYS A 128 -4.35 13.32 -5.99
C LYS A 128 -3.90 14.36 -4.98
N LEU A 129 -2.81 15.04 -5.28
CA LEU A 129 -2.31 16.14 -4.48
C LEU A 129 -3.09 17.42 -4.81
N GLY A 130 -3.97 17.83 -3.91
CA GLY A 130 -4.71 19.09 -3.98
C GLY A 130 -3.98 20.17 -3.20
N GLY A 131 -3.20 21.01 -3.89
CA GLY A 131 -2.32 21.98 -3.24
C GLY A 131 -1.19 21.27 -2.48
N THR A 132 -1.28 21.22 -1.15
CA THR A 132 -0.29 20.55 -0.27
C THR A 132 -0.85 19.32 0.42
N VAL A 133 -2.09 18.92 0.14
CA VAL A 133 -2.79 17.85 0.83
C VAL A 133 -3.15 16.74 -0.16
N TRP A 134 -2.76 15.51 0.14
CA TRP A 134 -3.23 14.34 -0.60
C TRP A 134 -4.71 14.12 -0.32
N GLN A 135 -5.47 13.90 -1.38
CA GLN A 135 -6.91 13.62 -1.32
C GLN A 135 -7.18 12.31 -2.05
N VAL A 136 -8.13 11.54 -1.52
CA VAL A 136 -8.65 10.37 -2.19
C VAL A 136 -9.57 10.83 -3.31
N ALA A 137 -9.19 10.53 -4.54
CA ALA A 137 -9.97 10.84 -5.74
C ALA A 137 -10.96 9.72 -6.05
N GLU A 138 -10.57 8.47 -5.83
CA GLU A 138 -11.39 7.29 -6.11
C GLU A 138 -10.98 6.11 -5.24
N ILE A 139 -11.96 5.29 -4.88
CA ILE A 139 -11.76 4.00 -4.22
C ILE A 139 -12.62 2.96 -4.96
N LYS A 140 -12.00 1.86 -5.32
CA LYS A 140 -12.64 0.65 -5.86
C LYS A 140 -12.34 -0.51 -4.94
N HIS A 141 -13.35 -1.32 -4.66
CA HIS A 141 -13.25 -2.47 -3.76
C HIS A 141 -13.82 -3.71 -4.42
N ALA A 142 -13.06 -4.79 -4.44
CA ALA A 142 -13.47 -6.03 -5.08
C ALA A 142 -13.10 -7.24 -4.24
N TRP A 143 -13.85 -8.31 -4.41
CA TRP A 143 -13.64 -9.59 -3.76
C TRP A 143 -13.35 -10.67 -4.79
N LYS A 144 -12.67 -11.73 -4.35
CA LYS A 144 -12.59 -13.01 -5.04
C LYS A 144 -13.14 -14.11 -4.14
N CYS A 145 -14.07 -14.90 -4.64
CA CYS A 145 -14.63 -16.02 -3.88
C CYS A 145 -13.73 -17.24 -3.95
N LYS A 146 -13.85 -18.08 -2.93
CA LYS A 146 -13.33 -19.45 -2.98
C LYS A 146 -14.04 -20.24 -4.07
N ASP A 147 -13.34 -21.26 -4.58
CA ASP A 147 -13.87 -22.16 -5.60
C ASP A 147 -15.23 -22.73 -5.18
N GLY A 148 -16.24 -22.57 -6.06
CA GLY A 148 -17.60 -23.04 -5.82
C GLY A 148 -18.44 -22.21 -4.83
N ARG A 149 -17.95 -21.06 -4.34
CA ARG A 149 -18.66 -20.16 -3.40
C ARG A 149 -19.13 -18.84 -3.99
N GLY A 150 -19.29 -18.79 -5.31
CA GLY A 150 -19.76 -17.60 -6.02
C GLY A 150 -18.97 -17.34 -7.30
N HIS A 151 -18.68 -16.06 -7.54
CA HIS A 151 -17.96 -15.62 -8.72
C HIS A 151 -16.47 -16.01 -8.65
N GLN A 152 -15.93 -16.42 -9.80
CA GLN A 152 -14.52 -16.85 -9.90
C GLN A 152 -13.60 -15.68 -10.29
N ASN A 153 -14.17 -14.61 -10.85
CA ASN A 153 -13.46 -13.38 -11.19
C ASN A 153 -13.66 -12.33 -10.09
N LEU A 154 -12.87 -11.25 -10.12
CA LEU A 154 -13.06 -10.11 -9.23
C LEU A 154 -14.44 -9.47 -9.43
N SER A 155 -15.11 -9.16 -8.34
CA SER A 155 -16.47 -8.58 -8.36
C SER A 155 -16.72 -7.65 -7.18
N ALA A 156 -17.66 -6.73 -7.36
CA ALA A 156 -18.31 -5.92 -6.34
C ALA A 156 -19.39 -6.67 -5.55
N GLU A 157 -19.73 -7.88 -5.96
CA GLU A 157 -20.69 -8.70 -5.21
C GLU A 157 -19.98 -9.47 -4.11
N LYS A 158 -20.61 -9.60 -2.94
CA LYS A 158 -20.10 -10.50 -1.91
C LYS A 158 -20.34 -11.96 -2.32
N CYS A 159 -19.42 -12.82 -1.91
CA CYS A 159 -19.56 -14.27 -2.03
C CYS A 159 -20.79 -14.78 -1.28
N LYS A 160 -21.40 -15.86 -1.78
CA LYS A 160 -22.68 -16.39 -1.32
C LYS A 160 -22.55 -17.76 -0.69
#